data_AF-A0A6L3Y8M1-F1
#
_entry.id   AF-A0A6L3Y8M1-F1
#
_cell.length_a   1.000
_cell.length_b   1.000
_cell.length_c   1.000
_cell.angle_alpha   90.00
_cell.angle_beta   90.00
_cell.angle_gamma   90.00
#
_symmetry.space_group_name_H-M   'P 1'
#
loop_
_entity.id
_entity.type
_entity.pdbx_description
1 polymer ?
#
loop_
_entity_poly.entity_id
_entity_poly.type
_entity_poly.pdbx_seq_one_letter_code
_entity_poly.pdbx_strand_id
1 'polypeptide(L)'
;MSNIDARTSIEFQADKTADASNFSSTLDIEFFRMFARFEYALKKAKYIRARAGMVAAHWDKFANDLGAAFFKRVKDEALADTILHSPPNKQAVDGSGELVWQVCKPPENSVALFVAIRRIRNNLFHGGKHENPFNERDRELLSEGIAVLKLALETHDMVKWHYMGNA
;
A
#
# COMPACT_ATOMS: atom_id res chain seq x y z
N MET A 1 27.75 -64.41 8.74
CA MET A 1 27.01 -64.02 7.52
C MET A 1 25.59 -63.72 7.96
N SER A 2 25.00 -62.54 7.83
CA SER A 2 25.44 -61.24 7.36
C SER A 2 24.98 -60.18 8.36
N ASN A 3 25.79 -59.16 8.51
CA ASN A 3 25.53 -57.93 9.23
C ASN A 3 24.74 -56.98 8.31
N ILE A 4 24.22 -55.88 8.88
CA ILE A 4 23.64 -54.67 8.24
C ILE A 4 22.11 -54.67 8.11
N ASP A 5 21.44 -53.93 9.01
CA ASP A 5 20.67 -52.75 8.59
C ASP A 5 20.36 -51.87 9.80
N ALA A 6 21.23 -50.89 10.03
CA ALA A 6 21.02 -49.78 10.95
C ALA A 6 20.05 -48.79 10.29
N ARG A 7 18.78 -48.81 10.70
CA ARG A 7 17.86 -47.70 10.44
C ARG A 7 18.00 -46.68 11.55
N THR A 8 18.87 -45.71 11.31
CA THR A 8 19.02 -44.48 12.08
C THR A 8 17.69 -43.71 12.01
N SER A 9 16.95 -43.70 13.12
CA SER A 9 15.85 -42.76 13.33
C SER A 9 16.43 -41.36 13.51
N ILE A 10 16.40 -40.56 12.45
CA ILE A 10 16.67 -39.12 12.55
C ILE A 10 15.42 -38.49 13.14
N GLU A 11 15.43 -38.21 14.44
CA GLU A 11 14.47 -37.29 15.05
C GLU A 11 14.72 -35.90 14.47
N PHE A 12 13.80 -35.44 13.62
CA PHE A 12 13.75 -34.05 13.19
C PHE A 12 13.28 -33.21 14.39
N GLN A 13 14.24 -32.72 15.19
CA GLN A 13 13.96 -31.62 16.11
C GLN A 13 13.60 -30.41 15.27
N ALA A 14 12.31 -30.08 15.22
CA ALA A 14 11.84 -28.82 14.70
C ALA A 14 12.47 -27.71 15.55
N ASP A 15 13.44 -27.02 14.97
CA ASP A 15 13.99 -25.78 15.50
C ASP A 15 12.83 -24.79 15.70
N LYS A 16 12.55 -24.47 16.96
CA LYS A 16 11.51 -23.52 17.39
C LYS A 16 12.01 -22.08 17.33
N THR A 17 12.82 -21.74 16.34
CA THR A 17 13.11 -20.37 15.97
C THR A 17 12.40 -20.05 14.66
N ALA A 18 11.05 -19.98 14.74
CA ALA A 18 10.30 -19.27 13.72
C ALA A 18 10.73 -17.79 13.81
N ASP A 19 11.63 -17.44 12.91
CA ASP A 19 12.13 -16.10 12.65
C ASP A 19 10.94 -15.13 12.54
N ALA A 20 10.78 -14.26 13.52
CA ALA A 20 9.70 -13.27 13.58
C ALA A 20 9.86 -12.14 12.54
N SER A 21 10.83 -12.26 11.63
CA SER A 21 11.14 -11.27 10.60
C SER A 21 10.41 -11.48 9.27
N ASN A 22 9.57 -12.51 9.13
CA ASN A 22 9.11 -12.92 7.80
C ASN A 22 7.64 -13.30 7.72
N PHE A 23 6.71 -12.40 8.09
CA PHE A 23 5.33 -12.47 7.61
C PHE A 23 4.69 -11.07 7.57
N SER A 24 4.18 -10.73 6.37
CA SER A 24 3.30 -9.59 6.12
C SER A 24 2.16 -9.59 7.14
N SER A 25 1.91 -8.46 7.81
CA SER A 25 0.74 -8.35 8.68
C SER A 25 -0.54 -8.54 7.83
N THR A 26 -1.65 -8.99 8.44
CA THR A 26 -2.94 -9.08 7.73
C THR A 26 -3.31 -7.77 7.04
N LEU A 27 -2.91 -6.64 7.63
CA LEU A 27 -3.14 -5.28 7.14
C LEU A 27 -2.37 -4.97 5.85
N ASP A 28 -1.11 -5.38 5.76
CA ASP A 28 -0.26 -5.17 4.58
C ASP A 28 -0.86 -5.90 3.37
N ILE A 29 -1.31 -7.15 3.57
CA ILE A 29 -1.96 -7.96 2.54
C ILE A 29 -3.31 -7.35 2.16
N GLU A 30 -4.11 -6.89 3.14
CA GLU A 30 -5.39 -6.22 2.87
C GLU A 30 -5.17 -4.97 2.02
N PHE A 31 -4.28 -4.08 2.43
CA PHE A 31 -3.97 -2.85 1.70
C PHE A 31 -3.45 -3.16 0.30
N PHE A 32 -2.51 -4.09 0.16
CA PHE A 32 -1.97 -4.46 -1.16
C PHE A 32 -3.06 -5.01 -2.09
N ARG A 33 -3.90 -5.94 -1.61
CA ARG A 33 -5.00 -6.51 -2.39
C ARG A 33 -6.01 -5.44 -2.80
N MET A 34 -6.40 -4.58 -1.85
CA MET A 34 -7.32 -3.48 -2.11
C MET A 34 -6.74 -2.52 -3.14
N PHE A 35 -5.50 -2.07 -2.95
CA PHE A 35 -4.83 -1.14 -3.85
C PHE A 35 -4.73 -1.71 -5.27
N ALA A 36 -4.25 -2.96 -5.42
CA ALA A 36 -4.13 -3.61 -6.73
C ALA A 36 -5.50 -3.75 -7.42
N ARG A 37 -6.55 -4.11 -6.67
CA ARG A 37 -7.90 -4.21 -7.20
C ARG A 37 -8.48 -2.85 -7.58
N PHE A 38 -8.16 -1.81 -6.84
CA PHE A 38 -8.54 -0.43 -7.12
C PHE A 38 -7.89 0.06 -8.42
N GLU A 39 -6.61 -0.24 -8.65
CA GLU A 39 -5.94 0.09 -9.92
C GLU A 39 -6.62 -0.54 -11.14
N TYR A 40 -7.04 -1.80 -11.02
CA TYR A 40 -7.85 -2.45 -12.04
C TYR A 40 -9.18 -1.71 -12.27
N ALA A 41 -9.90 -1.42 -11.19
CA ALA A 41 -11.20 -0.76 -11.26
C ALA A 41 -11.11 0.63 -11.90
N LEU A 42 -10.09 1.41 -11.56
CA LEU A 42 -9.82 2.71 -12.19
C LEU A 42 -9.63 2.60 -13.70
N LYS A 43 -8.83 1.64 -14.16
CA LYS A 43 -8.62 1.43 -15.60
C LYS A 43 -9.92 1.09 -16.31
N LYS A 44 -10.75 0.22 -15.72
CA LYS A 44 -12.06 -0.14 -16.28
C LYS A 44 -13.03 1.04 -16.31
N ALA A 45 -13.02 1.86 -15.27
CA ALA A 45 -13.78 3.12 -15.17
C ALA A 45 -13.19 4.29 -16.00
N LYS A 46 -12.28 4.01 -16.96
CA LYS A 46 -11.67 5.00 -17.88
C LYS A 46 -10.75 6.04 -17.23
N TYR A 47 -10.34 5.83 -15.97
CA TYR A 47 -9.22 6.56 -15.36
C TYR A 47 -7.90 5.93 -15.82
N ILE A 48 -7.53 6.20 -17.07
CA ILE A 48 -6.36 5.60 -17.72
C ILE A 48 -5.34 6.68 -18.05
N ARG A 49 -4.07 6.40 -17.76
CA ARG A 49 -2.92 7.17 -18.25
C ARG A 49 -2.13 6.27 -19.20
N ALA A 50 -1.96 6.73 -20.44
CA ALA A 50 -1.13 6.07 -21.43
C ALA A 50 0.13 6.91 -21.70
N ARG A 51 1.31 6.31 -21.57
CA ARG A 51 2.60 6.95 -21.93
C ARG A 51 3.55 5.90 -22.50
N ALA A 52 4.08 6.15 -23.70
CA ALA A 52 5.08 5.29 -24.35
C ALA A 52 4.69 3.79 -24.36
N GLY A 53 3.43 3.48 -24.70
CA GLY A 53 2.92 2.10 -24.74
C GLY A 53 2.55 1.50 -23.37
N MET A 54 2.83 2.18 -22.25
CA MET A 54 2.44 1.73 -20.91
C MET A 54 1.07 2.26 -20.51
N VAL A 55 0.22 1.39 -19.96
CA VAL A 55 -1.14 1.70 -19.48
C VAL A 55 -1.20 1.58 -17.95
N ALA A 56 -1.40 2.72 -17.29
CA ALA A 56 -1.49 2.83 -15.83
C ALA A 56 -2.83 3.43 -15.38
N ALA A 57 -3.19 3.23 -14.12
CA ALA A 57 -4.33 3.90 -13.51
C ALA A 57 -4.04 5.41 -13.37
N HIS A 58 -4.99 6.26 -13.76
CA HIS A 58 -4.86 7.72 -13.66
C HIS A 58 -5.36 8.23 -12.32
N TRP A 59 -4.65 7.86 -11.25
CA TRP A 59 -4.96 8.23 -9.87
C TRP A 59 -5.25 9.72 -9.66
N ASP A 60 -4.45 10.61 -10.27
CA ASP A 60 -4.63 12.07 -10.09
C ASP A 60 -5.96 12.56 -10.69
N LYS A 61 -6.41 11.97 -11.81
CA LYS A 61 -7.68 12.32 -12.44
C LYS A 61 -8.83 11.86 -11.56
N PHE A 62 -8.75 10.63 -11.06
CA PHE A 62 -9.74 10.08 -10.13
C PHE A 62 -9.84 10.92 -8.84
N ALA A 63 -8.70 11.23 -8.23
CA ALA A 63 -8.65 12.02 -7.01
C ALA A 63 -9.16 13.45 -7.23
N ASN A 64 -8.94 14.03 -8.41
CA ASN A 64 -9.52 15.31 -8.78
C ASN A 64 -11.05 15.24 -8.93
N ASP A 65 -11.56 14.18 -9.56
CA ASP A 65 -13.00 13.97 -9.78
C ASP A 65 -13.76 13.72 -8.47
N LEU A 66 -13.11 13.18 -7.42
CA LEU A 66 -13.66 13.13 -6.05
C LEU A 66 -13.87 14.52 -5.42
N GLY A 67 -13.05 15.50 -5.80
CA GLY A 67 -13.20 16.89 -5.42
C GLY A 67 -12.99 17.21 -3.93
N ALA A 68 -13.28 18.46 -3.58
CA ALA A 68 -13.05 18.99 -2.23
C ALA A 68 -14.00 18.43 -1.16
N ALA A 69 -15.23 18.04 -1.56
CA ALA A 69 -16.21 17.46 -0.64
C ALA A 69 -15.72 16.12 -0.06
N PHE A 70 -15.13 15.27 -0.90
CA PHE A 70 -14.48 14.04 -0.46
C PHE A 70 -13.34 14.32 0.53
N PHE A 71 -12.45 15.25 0.20
CA PHE A 71 -11.34 15.60 1.09
C PHE A 71 -11.81 16.15 2.44
N LYS A 72 -12.88 16.96 2.43
CA LYS A 72 -13.50 17.46 3.66
C LYS A 72 -14.04 16.29 4.50
N ARG A 73 -14.75 15.34 3.87
CA ARG A 73 -15.29 14.16 4.55
C ARG A 73 -14.21 13.30 5.20
N VAL A 74 -13.08 13.08 4.52
CA VAL A 74 -11.92 12.38 5.10
C VAL A 74 -11.45 13.03 6.41
N LYS A 75 -11.41 14.37 6.46
CA LYS A 75 -11.01 15.13 7.65
C LYS A 75 -12.09 15.09 8.75
N ASP A 76 -13.34 15.32 8.37
CA ASP A 76 -14.45 15.36 9.33
C ASP A 76 -14.65 14.00 10.02
N GLU A 77 -14.37 12.90 9.31
CA GLU A 77 -14.47 11.52 9.82
C GLU A 77 -13.15 10.99 10.41
N ALA A 78 -12.09 11.81 10.48
CA ALA A 78 -10.76 11.44 11.02
C ALA A 78 -10.18 10.14 10.42
N LEU A 79 -10.37 9.92 9.11
CA LEU A 79 -9.97 8.66 8.45
C LEU A 79 -8.49 8.56 8.11
N ALA A 80 -7.75 9.66 8.25
CA ALA A 80 -6.40 9.81 7.69
C ALA A 80 -5.51 10.75 8.52
N ASP A 81 -5.65 10.76 9.84
CA ASP A 81 -4.96 11.70 10.71
C ASP A 81 -3.43 11.63 10.57
N THR A 82 -2.85 10.44 10.58
CA THR A 82 -1.41 10.23 10.38
C THR A 82 -0.98 10.64 8.98
N ILE A 83 -1.73 10.31 7.92
CA ILE A 83 -1.44 10.77 6.55
C ILE A 83 -1.50 12.29 6.43
N LEU A 84 -2.45 12.94 7.12
CA LEU A 84 -2.67 14.38 7.05
C LEU A 84 -1.64 15.19 7.85
N HIS A 85 -1.11 14.65 8.95
CA HIS A 85 -0.16 15.38 9.80
C HIS A 85 1.30 14.92 9.62
N SER A 86 1.51 13.64 9.30
CA SER A 86 2.82 13.01 9.15
C SER A 86 2.83 12.04 7.95
N PRO A 87 2.72 12.55 6.71
CA PRO A 87 2.60 11.71 5.52
C PRO A 87 3.84 10.82 5.28
N PRO A 88 3.71 9.74 4.50
CA PRO A 88 4.84 8.88 4.15
C PRO A 88 5.91 9.68 3.39
N ASN A 89 7.16 9.46 3.80
CA ASN A 89 8.33 9.95 3.06
C ASN A 89 8.39 9.30 1.69
N LYS A 90 9.08 9.95 0.75
CA LYS A 90 9.38 9.35 -0.56
C LYS A 90 10.87 9.04 -0.65
N GLN A 91 11.21 7.96 -1.35
CA GLN A 91 12.57 7.75 -1.82
C GLN A 91 12.87 8.74 -2.95
N ALA A 92 14.07 9.30 -2.90
CA ALA A 92 14.65 10.18 -3.90
C ALA A 92 16.11 9.82 -4.11
N VAL A 93 16.72 10.42 -5.12
CA VAL A 93 18.15 10.34 -5.37
C VAL A 93 18.75 11.72 -5.08
N ASP A 94 19.81 11.77 -4.29
CA ASP A 94 20.51 13.03 -4.00
C ASP A 94 21.51 13.42 -5.11
N GLY A 95 22.26 14.50 -4.90
CA GLY A 95 23.24 15.00 -5.86
C GLY A 95 24.41 14.04 -6.14
N SER A 96 24.65 13.07 -5.25
CA SER A 96 25.68 12.03 -5.41
C SER A 96 25.18 10.77 -6.11
N GLY A 97 23.87 10.65 -6.36
CA GLY A 97 23.29 9.43 -6.92
C GLY A 97 22.83 8.42 -5.86
N GLU A 98 22.89 8.77 -4.57
CA GLU A 98 22.53 7.88 -3.47
C GLU A 98 21.04 7.94 -3.15
N LEU A 99 20.48 6.82 -2.69
CA LEU A 99 19.10 6.74 -2.25
C LEU A 99 18.90 7.46 -0.92
N VAL A 100 18.00 8.43 -0.90
CA VAL A 100 17.68 9.22 0.30
C VAL A 100 16.17 9.26 0.55
N TRP A 101 15.79 9.50 1.81
CA TRP A 101 14.41 9.72 2.21
C TRP A 101 14.10 11.21 2.27
N GLN A 102 13.08 11.64 1.52
CA GLN A 102 12.60 13.02 1.54
C GLN A 102 11.27 13.14 2.30
N VAL A 103 11.26 14.03 3.30
CA VAL A 103 10.05 14.42 4.04
C VAL A 103 9.04 15.04 3.08
N CYS A 104 7.78 14.63 3.20
CA CYS A 104 6.69 15.11 2.37
C CYS A 104 5.80 16.10 3.15
N LYS A 105 5.25 17.09 2.44
CA LYS A 105 4.28 18.01 3.04
C LYS A 105 2.92 17.32 3.26
N PRO A 106 2.20 17.69 4.34
CA PRO A 106 0.79 17.37 4.52
C PRO A 106 -0.05 17.53 3.25
N PRO A 107 -0.94 16.59 2.91
CA PRO A 107 -1.92 16.76 1.86
C PRO A 107 -2.89 17.92 2.13
N GLU A 108 -3.12 18.77 1.13
CA GLU A 108 -4.08 19.88 1.21
C GLU A 108 -5.35 19.64 0.37
N ASN A 109 -5.39 18.56 -0.40
CA ASN A 109 -6.52 18.18 -1.25
C ASN A 109 -6.50 16.68 -1.58
N SER A 110 -7.57 16.20 -2.21
CA SER A 110 -7.73 14.80 -2.62
C SER A 110 -6.56 14.30 -3.48
N VAL A 111 -6.05 15.10 -4.42
CA VAL A 111 -4.92 14.67 -5.27
C VAL A 111 -3.68 14.41 -4.44
N ALA A 112 -3.30 15.34 -3.55
CA ALA A 112 -2.17 15.17 -2.63
C ALA A 112 -2.37 13.99 -1.66
N LEU A 113 -3.60 13.73 -1.22
CA LEU A 113 -3.95 12.60 -0.37
C LEU A 113 -3.69 11.26 -1.09
N PHE A 114 -4.15 11.14 -2.34
CA PHE A 114 -3.89 9.94 -3.15
C PHE A 114 -2.43 9.84 -3.62
N VAL A 115 -1.66 10.94 -3.69
CA VAL A 115 -0.18 10.87 -3.80
C VAL A 115 0.40 10.18 -2.56
N ALA A 116 -0.04 10.56 -1.36
CA ALA A 116 0.43 9.94 -0.13
C ALA A 116 0.10 8.44 -0.09
N ILE A 117 -1.15 8.03 -0.38
CA ILE A 117 -1.56 6.61 -0.40
C ILE A 117 -0.69 5.77 -1.37
N ARG A 118 -0.37 6.30 -2.55
CA ARG A 118 0.55 5.63 -3.49
C ARG A 118 1.96 5.48 -2.93
N ARG A 119 2.43 6.44 -2.12
CA ARG A 119 3.72 6.31 -1.42
C ARG A 119 3.67 5.23 -0.35
N ILE A 120 2.57 5.08 0.39
CA ILE A 120 2.38 3.96 1.34
C ILE A 120 2.57 2.63 0.60
N ARG A 121 1.93 2.47 -0.56
CA ARG A 121 2.11 1.29 -1.43
C ARG A 121 3.56 1.09 -1.87
N ASN A 122 4.26 2.15 -2.28
CA ASN A 122 5.65 2.04 -2.72
C ASN A 122 6.59 1.68 -1.55
N ASN A 123 6.33 2.22 -0.37
CA ASN A 123 7.13 1.98 0.84
C ASN A 123 6.83 0.60 1.46
N LEU A 124 5.68 0.00 1.15
CA LEU A 124 5.22 -1.26 1.76
C LEU A 124 6.25 -2.39 1.62
N PHE A 125 6.82 -2.57 0.43
CA PHE A 125 7.79 -3.64 0.12
C PHE A 125 9.20 -3.15 -0.24
N HIS A 126 9.36 -1.88 -0.63
CA HIS A 126 10.63 -1.36 -1.18
C HIS A 126 11.30 -0.31 -0.28
N GLY A 127 10.80 -0.11 0.95
CA GLY A 127 11.19 0.98 1.83
C GLY A 127 12.48 0.78 2.64
N GLY A 128 13.47 0.00 2.19
CA GLY A 128 14.72 -0.17 2.94
C GLY A 128 14.51 -0.67 4.39
N LYS A 129 13.41 -1.40 4.63
CA LYS A 129 12.93 -1.81 5.97
C LYS A 129 13.88 -2.74 6.74
N HIS A 130 15.02 -3.09 6.16
CA HIS A 130 16.12 -3.78 6.86
C HIS A 130 16.75 -2.87 7.93
N GLU A 131 16.77 -1.54 7.71
CA GLU A 131 17.33 -0.56 8.65
C GLU A 131 16.26 0.10 9.54
N ASN A 132 14.99 0.09 9.10
CA ASN A 132 13.86 0.60 9.86
C ASN A 132 12.73 -0.44 9.87
N PRO A 133 12.66 -1.29 10.91
CA PRO A 133 11.63 -2.30 10.99
C PRO A 133 10.25 -1.66 11.01
N PHE A 134 9.29 -2.37 10.43
CA PHE A 134 7.89 -1.95 10.37
C PHE A 134 7.37 -1.58 11.77
N ASN A 135 6.92 -0.33 11.91
CA ASN A 135 6.56 0.25 13.20
C ASN A 135 5.06 0.61 13.27
N GLU A 136 4.63 1.14 14.40
CA GLU A 136 3.21 1.49 14.62
C GLU A 136 2.70 2.53 13.63
N ARG A 137 3.53 3.53 13.30
CA ARG A 137 3.18 4.54 12.28
C ARG A 137 2.95 3.91 10.91
N ASP A 138 3.70 2.88 10.54
CA ASP A 138 3.46 2.16 9.29
C ASP A 138 2.11 1.42 9.30
N ARG A 139 1.69 0.87 10.46
CA ARG A 139 0.35 0.29 10.64
C ARG A 139 -0.75 1.33 10.50
N GLU A 140 -0.59 2.49 11.15
CA GLU A 140 -1.53 3.61 11.04
C GLU A 140 -1.69 4.06 9.58
N LEU A 141 -0.57 4.29 8.89
CA LEU A 141 -0.58 4.68 7.47
C LEU A 141 -1.33 3.65 6.61
N LEU A 142 -1.10 2.36 6.81
CA LEU A 142 -1.82 1.32 6.06
C LEU A 142 -3.31 1.29 6.39
N SER A 143 -3.67 1.37 7.67
CA SER A 143 -5.05 1.39 8.14
C SER A 143 -5.82 2.57 7.56
N GLU A 144 -5.24 3.76 7.63
CA GLU A 144 -5.81 4.98 7.07
C GLU A 144 -5.89 4.93 5.55
N GLY A 145 -4.86 4.38 4.89
CA GLY A 145 -4.88 4.14 3.45
C GLY A 145 -6.04 3.24 3.03
N ILE A 146 -6.31 2.17 3.79
CA ILE A 146 -7.48 1.29 3.59
C ILE A 146 -8.78 2.07 3.81
N ALA A 147 -8.89 2.83 4.90
CA ALA A 147 -10.10 3.60 5.22
C ALA A 147 -10.46 4.61 4.12
N VAL A 148 -9.47 5.37 3.62
CA VAL A 148 -9.67 6.32 2.52
C VAL A 148 -10.05 5.61 1.22
N LEU A 149 -9.45 4.46 0.90
CA LEU A 149 -9.82 3.67 -0.28
C LEU A 149 -11.26 3.12 -0.17
N LYS A 150 -11.68 2.65 1.00
CA LYS A 150 -13.07 2.22 1.25
C LYS A 150 -14.06 3.37 1.02
N LEU A 151 -13.80 4.54 1.62
CA LEU A 151 -14.62 5.72 1.41
C LEU A 151 -14.69 6.14 -0.08
N ALA A 152 -13.57 6.05 -0.80
CA ALA A 152 -13.52 6.38 -2.22
C ALA A 152 -14.36 5.43 -3.08
N LEU A 153 -14.43 4.14 -2.72
CA LEU A 153 -15.36 3.19 -3.37
C LEU A 153 -16.81 3.58 -3.08
N GLU A 154 -17.14 3.95 -1.84
CA GLU A 154 -18.51 4.38 -1.48
C GLU A 154 -18.96 5.64 -2.23
N THR A 155 -18.02 6.51 -2.59
CA THR A 155 -18.32 7.81 -3.20
C THR A 155 -18.33 7.76 -4.74
N HIS A 156 -17.89 6.66 -5.36
CA HIS A 156 -17.75 6.59 -6.82
C HIS A 156 -18.28 5.27 -7.41
N ASP A 157 -19.56 5.27 -7.78
CA ASP A 157 -20.31 4.08 -8.24
C ASP A 157 -19.64 3.29 -9.35
N MET A 158 -19.17 3.93 -10.42
CA MET A 158 -18.53 3.22 -11.54
C MET A 158 -17.21 2.52 -11.14
N VAL A 159 -16.44 3.11 -10.23
CA VAL A 159 -15.21 2.49 -9.73
C VAL A 159 -15.57 1.34 -8.80
N LYS A 160 -16.55 1.53 -7.91
CA LYS A 160 -17.09 0.48 -7.04
C LYS A 160 -17.61 -0.72 -7.83
N TRP A 161 -18.36 -0.48 -8.90
CA TRP A 161 -18.93 -1.49 -9.78
C TRP A 161 -17.85 -2.42 -10.33
N HIS A 162 -16.79 -1.86 -10.91
CA HIS A 162 -15.67 -2.64 -11.43
C HIS A 162 -14.79 -3.26 -10.34
N TYR A 163 -14.64 -2.59 -9.19
CA TYR A 163 -13.95 -3.14 -8.02
C TYR A 163 -14.61 -4.45 -7.56
N MET A 164 -15.95 -4.48 -7.51
CA MET A 164 -16.75 -5.67 -7.17
C MET A 164 -16.70 -6.78 -8.22
N GLY A 165 -16.09 -6.54 -9.39
CA GLY A 165 -15.90 -7.55 -10.43
C GLY A 165 -16.99 -7.62 -11.49
N ASN A 166 -17.84 -6.60 -11.54
CA ASN A 166 -18.83 -6.49 -12.60
C ASN A 166 -18.16 -6.00 -13.90
N ALA A 167 -18.59 -6.59 -15.02
CA ALA A 167 -18.05 -6.35 -16.37
C ALA A 167 -18.72 -5.16 -17.07
#